data_AF-A0A8J6APN8-F1
#
_entry.id   AF-A0A8J6APN8-F1
#
_cell.length_a   1.000
_cell.length_b   1.000
_cell.length_c   1.000
_cell.angle_alpha   90.00
_cell.angle_beta   90.00
_cell.angle_gamma   90.00
#
_symmetry.space_group_name_H-M   'P 1'
#
loop_
_entity.id
_entity.type
_entity.pdbx_description
1 polymer ?
#
loop_
_entity_poly.entity_id
_entity_poly.type
_entity_poly.pdbx_seq_one_letter_code
_entity_poly.pdbx_strand_id
1 'polypeptide(L)'
;MYSAGSTSLIRSRRTSKQTIFWVHFSLAHCVMIEKTGISAAREAIPKHVLLNYLFWIRIGLSFLVGAICGGIPLMALISIPLALISNVYGTIIIIEQCFKLDMREYGGRMEATKAHFGTGAAVFFLTWIVVYSLVHAGPHRHTWPRLWPESAMASLVALESTDAEYLRELYPSHLPCRLFFEENGKAVGTGILCLVRGHYTIALFAQKLQNRMSKPVFLMSVHSRHLVPLNELVASVHDREAKGGILELIIGTERSLI
;
A
#
# COMPACT_ATOMS: atom_id res chain seq x y z
N MET A 1 39.41 13.69 18.20
CA MET A 1 38.58 13.01 19.20
C MET A 1 37.16 13.54 19.10
N TYR A 2 36.25 12.81 18.48
CA TYR A 2 34.82 12.70 18.83
C TYR A 2 34.28 11.47 18.10
N SER A 3 33.89 10.48 18.90
CA SER A 3 33.29 9.20 18.52
C SER A 3 31.78 9.33 18.67
N ALA A 4 31.02 9.10 17.60
CA ALA A 4 29.56 8.92 17.57
C ALA A 4 29.20 8.45 16.15
N GLY A 5 28.38 7.45 15.87
CA GLY A 5 27.58 6.54 16.69
C GLY A 5 26.98 5.53 15.72
N SER A 6 27.48 4.29 15.77
CA SER A 6 27.00 3.17 14.95
C SER A 6 25.74 2.56 15.56
N THR A 7 24.57 3.17 15.34
CA THR A 7 23.30 2.67 15.90
C THR A 7 22.09 2.86 14.96
N SER A 8 22.14 2.33 13.74
CA SER A 8 20.94 2.34 12.87
C SER A 8 20.61 1.02 12.13
N LEU A 9 21.45 -0.02 12.21
CA LEU A 9 21.24 -1.26 11.42
C LEU A 9 20.45 -2.39 12.13
N ILE A 10 19.96 -2.19 13.36
CA ILE A 10 19.39 -3.30 14.16
C ILE A 10 17.84 -3.33 14.18
N ARG A 11 17.14 -2.30 13.65
CA ARG A 11 15.67 -2.20 13.82
C ARG A 11 14.82 -2.90 12.74
N SER A 12 15.40 -3.29 11.60
CA SER A 12 14.64 -3.86 10.46
C SER A 12 14.45 -5.39 10.53
N ARG A 13 15.27 -6.13 11.30
CA ARG A 13 15.19 -7.61 11.35
C ARG A 13 14.10 -8.18 12.27
N ARG A 14 13.42 -7.36 13.07
CA ARG A 14 12.47 -7.83 14.10
C ARG A 14 11.08 -8.15 13.57
N THR A 15 10.65 -7.52 12.48
CA THR A 15 9.29 -7.70 11.91
C THR A 15 9.19 -8.94 11.01
N SER A 16 10.28 -9.33 10.34
CA SER A 16 10.33 -10.55 9.50
C SER A 16 10.23 -11.84 10.31
N LYS A 17 10.77 -11.87 11.54
CA LYS A 17 10.70 -13.06 12.39
C LYS A 17 9.28 -13.33 12.90
N GLN A 18 8.47 -12.31 13.11
CA GLN A 18 7.09 -12.50 13.57
C GLN A 18 6.19 -13.07 12.47
N THR A 19 6.28 -12.58 11.23
CA THR A 19 5.49 -13.14 10.12
C THR A 19 5.89 -14.57 9.77
N ILE A 20 7.18 -14.90 9.81
CA ILE A 20 7.66 -16.27 9.61
C ILE A 20 7.16 -17.20 10.73
N PHE A 21 7.12 -16.70 11.97
CA PHE A 21 6.58 -17.45 13.11
C PHE A 21 5.07 -17.74 12.94
N TRP A 22 4.28 -16.78 12.45
CA TRP A 22 2.85 -16.99 12.17
C TRP A 22 2.60 -17.99 11.03
N VAL A 23 3.41 -17.97 9.97
CA VAL A 23 3.28 -18.94 8.85
C VAL A 23 3.68 -20.34 9.31
N HIS A 24 4.77 -20.47 10.07
CA HIS A 24 5.17 -21.77 10.64
C HIS A 24 4.17 -22.28 11.68
N PHE A 25 3.59 -21.41 12.50
CA PHE A 25 2.56 -21.78 13.47
C PHE A 25 1.29 -22.28 12.75
N SER A 26 0.87 -21.61 11.68
CA SER A 26 -0.28 -22.01 10.88
C SER A 26 -0.05 -23.33 10.13
N LEU A 27 1.14 -23.58 9.59
CA LEU A 27 1.50 -24.85 8.93
C LEU A 27 1.65 -25.99 9.93
N ALA A 28 2.24 -25.74 11.10
CA ALA A 28 2.35 -26.73 12.17
C ALA A 28 0.97 -27.15 12.70
N HIS A 29 0.01 -26.22 12.78
CA HIS A 29 -1.38 -26.55 13.10
C HIS A 29 -2.07 -27.36 12.00
N CYS A 30 -1.81 -27.09 10.72
CA CYS A 30 -2.31 -27.92 9.61
C CYS A 30 -1.77 -29.35 9.65
N VAL A 31 -0.49 -29.55 10.01
CA VAL A 31 0.12 -30.90 10.13
C VAL A 31 -0.36 -31.63 11.39
N MET A 32 -0.63 -30.90 12.48
CA MET A 32 -1.27 -31.48 13.67
C MET A 32 -2.70 -31.96 13.36
N ILE A 33 -3.45 -31.26 12.50
CA ILE A 33 -4.81 -31.65 12.10
C ILE A 33 -4.85 -33.04 11.44
N GLU A 34 -3.82 -33.43 10.68
CA GLU A 34 -3.75 -34.76 10.06
C GLU A 34 -3.51 -35.87 11.10
N LYS A 35 -2.64 -35.63 12.10
CA LYS A 35 -2.28 -36.66 13.09
C LYS A 35 -3.24 -36.77 14.27
N THR A 36 -3.78 -35.67 14.76
CA THR A 36 -4.72 -35.69 15.90
C THR A 36 -6.18 -35.74 15.47
N GLY A 37 -6.56 -35.17 14.32
CA GLY A 37 -7.96 -35.17 13.85
C GLY A 37 -8.48 -36.57 13.51
N ILE A 38 -7.64 -37.43 12.93
CA ILE A 38 -8.02 -38.79 12.53
C ILE A 38 -8.13 -39.76 13.73
N SER A 39 -7.30 -39.58 14.78
CA SER A 39 -7.39 -40.40 16.01
C SER A 39 -8.39 -39.86 17.03
N ALA A 40 -8.58 -38.53 17.14
CA ALA A 40 -9.45 -37.91 18.14
C ALA A 40 -10.93 -37.84 17.74
N ALA A 41 -11.29 -38.01 16.45
CA ALA A 41 -12.70 -38.10 16.02
C ALA A 41 -13.45 -39.31 16.63
N ARG A 42 -12.74 -40.22 17.31
CA ARG A 42 -13.31 -41.41 17.94
C ARG A 42 -13.77 -41.19 19.39
N GLU A 43 -13.43 -40.06 20.01
CA GLU A 43 -13.75 -39.76 21.41
C GLU A 43 -14.34 -38.34 21.49
N ALA A 44 -15.44 -38.17 22.23
CA ALA A 44 -16.27 -36.96 22.22
C ALA A 44 -15.46 -35.67 22.50
N ILE A 45 -15.09 -34.95 21.45
CA ILE A 45 -14.31 -33.71 21.55
C ILE A 45 -15.19 -32.63 22.20
N PRO A 46 -14.74 -31.95 23.26
CA PRO A 46 -15.52 -30.89 23.87
C PRO A 46 -15.74 -29.73 22.89
N LYS A 47 -16.97 -29.20 22.85
CA LYS A 47 -17.46 -28.19 21.87
C LYS A 47 -16.49 -27.02 21.61
N HIS A 48 -15.83 -26.52 22.66
CA HIS A 48 -14.91 -25.38 22.56
C HIS A 48 -13.64 -25.68 21.74
N VAL A 49 -13.11 -26.92 21.83
CA VAL A 49 -11.93 -27.36 21.09
C VAL A 49 -12.26 -27.48 19.60
N LEU A 50 -13.42 -28.09 19.29
CA LEU A 50 -13.91 -28.19 17.92
C LEU A 50 -14.12 -26.80 17.30
N LEU A 51 -14.77 -25.89 18.03
CA LEU A 51 -14.97 -24.51 17.56
C LEU A 51 -13.66 -23.81 17.23
N ASN A 52 -12.64 -24.00 18.06
CA ASN A 52 -11.30 -23.43 17.82
C ASN A 52 -10.67 -24.00 16.54
N TYR A 53 -10.76 -25.30 16.29
CA TYR A 53 -10.25 -25.89 15.04
C TYR A 53 -10.98 -25.37 13.80
N LEU A 54 -12.32 -25.27 13.86
CA LEU A 54 -13.12 -24.74 12.76
C LEU A 54 -12.82 -23.28 12.47
N PHE A 55 -12.54 -22.49 13.52
CA PHE A 55 -12.08 -21.11 13.38
C PHE A 55 -10.79 -21.02 12.57
N TRP A 56 -9.76 -21.80 12.91
CA TRP A 56 -8.46 -21.75 12.23
C TRP A 56 -8.53 -22.22 10.78
N ILE A 57 -9.25 -23.32 10.52
CA ILE A 57 -9.45 -23.85 9.17
C ILE A 57 -10.12 -22.81 8.27
N ARG A 58 -11.14 -22.13 8.79
CA ARG A 58 -11.89 -21.12 8.02
C ARG A 58 -11.05 -19.88 7.71
N ILE A 59 -10.22 -19.44 8.66
CA ILE A 59 -9.25 -18.36 8.43
C ILE A 59 -8.25 -18.76 7.36
N GLY A 60 -7.71 -19.98 7.43
CA GLY A 60 -6.79 -20.52 6.42
C GLY A 60 -7.42 -20.55 5.03
N LEU A 61 -8.65 -21.05 4.91
CA LEU A 61 -9.39 -21.10 3.64
C LEU A 61 -9.67 -19.69 3.09
N SER A 62 -10.10 -18.76 3.94
CA SER A 62 -10.39 -17.38 3.54
C SER A 62 -9.13 -16.64 3.07
N PHE A 63 -7.99 -16.90 3.72
CA PHE A 63 -6.69 -16.38 3.32
C PHE A 63 -6.26 -16.93 1.95
N LEU A 64 -6.34 -18.24 1.74
CA LEU A 64 -6.00 -18.88 0.46
C LEU A 64 -6.85 -18.36 -0.70
N VAL A 65 -8.17 -18.33 -0.53
CA VAL A 65 -9.10 -17.83 -1.56
C VAL A 65 -8.89 -16.34 -1.79
N GLY A 66 -8.68 -15.55 -0.74
CA GLY A 66 -8.36 -14.12 -0.86
C GLY A 66 -7.07 -13.86 -1.62
N ALA A 67 -6.03 -14.66 -1.40
CA ALA A 67 -4.77 -14.55 -2.11
C ALA A 67 -4.91 -14.89 -3.61
N ILE A 68 -5.61 -15.98 -3.95
CA ILE A 68 -5.86 -16.36 -5.35
C ILE A 68 -6.69 -15.28 -6.05
N CYS A 69 -7.76 -14.78 -5.41
CA CYS A 69 -8.60 -13.71 -5.94
C CYS A 69 -7.89 -12.36 -6.04
N GLY A 70 -6.84 -12.12 -5.26
CA GLY A 70 -6.06 -10.87 -5.32
C GLY A 70 -5.01 -10.91 -6.41
N GLY A 71 -4.47 -12.10 -6.71
CA GLY A 71 -3.52 -12.31 -7.79
C GLY A 71 -4.15 -12.21 -9.19
N ILE A 72 -5.46 -12.45 -9.30
CA ILE A 72 -6.22 -12.23 -10.53
C ILE A 72 -7.01 -10.93 -10.35
N PRO A 73 -7.02 -9.98 -11.31
CA PRO A 73 -7.78 -8.73 -11.18
C PRO A 73 -9.27 -8.98 -11.41
N LEU A 74 -9.89 -9.79 -10.55
CA LEU A 74 -11.30 -10.12 -10.58
C LEU A 74 -12.11 -8.90 -10.12
N MET A 75 -13.14 -8.56 -10.90
CA MET A 75 -14.14 -7.59 -10.49
C MET A 75 -14.79 -8.04 -9.17
N ALA A 76 -15.03 -7.08 -8.27
CA ALA A 76 -15.64 -7.33 -6.96
C ALA A 76 -16.92 -8.19 -7.04
N LEU A 77 -17.66 -8.07 -8.15
CA LEU A 77 -18.88 -8.82 -8.43
C LEU A 77 -18.69 -10.34 -8.45
N ILE A 78 -17.50 -10.83 -8.83
CA ILE A 78 -17.19 -12.28 -8.89
C ILE A 78 -16.52 -12.73 -7.60
N SER A 79 -15.63 -11.89 -7.04
CA SER A 79 -14.86 -12.20 -5.84
C SER A 79 -15.73 -12.35 -4.59
N ILE A 80 -16.78 -11.53 -4.45
CA ILE A 80 -17.68 -11.55 -3.29
C ILE A 80 -18.50 -12.86 -3.23
N PRO A 81 -19.19 -13.31 -4.30
CA PRO A 81 -19.84 -14.61 -4.31
C PRO A 81 -18.88 -15.77 -3.99
N LEU A 82 -17.65 -15.73 -4.52
CA LEU A 82 -16.66 -16.78 -4.27
C LEU A 82 -16.22 -16.81 -2.80
N ALA A 83 -16.08 -15.63 -2.17
CA ALA A 83 -15.83 -15.51 -0.74
C ALA A 83 -16.97 -16.10 0.09
N LEU A 84 -18.22 -15.89 -0.33
CA LEU A 84 -19.40 -16.40 0.37
C LEU A 84 -19.50 -17.93 0.25
N ILE A 85 -19.34 -18.46 -0.96
CA ILE A 85 -19.41 -19.89 -1.25
C ILE A 85 -18.28 -20.62 -0.52
N SER A 86 -17.04 -20.15 -0.59
CA SER A 86 -15.91 -20.77 0.13
C SER A 86 -16.14 -20.76 1.65
N ASN A 87 -16.65 -19.65 2.20
CA ASN A 87 -16.94 -19.54 3.63
C ASN A 87 -18.06 -20.45 4.11
N VAL A 88 -19.14 -20.62 3.34
CA VAL A 88 -20.30 -21.42 3.73
C VAL A 88 -20.10 -22.88 3.34
N TYR A 89 -19.90 -23.14 2.05
CA TYR A 89 -19.84 -24.47 1.49
C TYR A 89 -18.52 -25.18 1.81
N GLY A 90 -17.39 -24.45 1.74
CA GLY A 90 -16.07 -25.02 2.09
C GLY A 90 -16.01 -25.47 3.56
N THR A 91 -16.58 -24.69 4.48
CA THR A 91 -16.63 -25.07 5.90
C THR A 91 -17.47 -26.32 6.12
N ILE A 92 -18.63 -26.44 5.46
CA ILE A 92 -19.51 -27.62 5.58
C ILE A 92 -18.82 -28.88 5.07
N ILE A 93 -18.18 -28.82 3.89
CA ILE A 93 -17.43 -29.95 3.34
C ILE A 93 -16.33 -30.39 4.29
N ILE A 94 -15.56 -29.47 4.86
CA ILE A 94 -14.46 -29.82 5.75
C ILE A 94 -14.97 -30.50 7.02
N ILE A 95 -16.08 -30.02 7.60
CA ILE A 95 -16.66 -30.66 8.79
C ILE A 95 -17.12 -32.10 8.48
N GLU A 96 -17.79 -32.30 7.35
CA GLU A 96 -18.37 -33.59 7.01
C GLU A 96 -17.36 -34.60 6.50
N GLN A 97 -16.43 -34.16 5.65
CA GLN A 97 -15.48 -35.06 5.01
C GLN A 97 -14.21 -35.25 5.85
N CYS A 98 -13.69 -34.21 6.49
CA CYS A 98 -12.44 -34.31 7.26
C CYS A 98 -12.68 -34.76 8.70
N PHE A 99 -13.71 -34.23 9.37
CA PHE A 99 -13.98 -34.56 10.78
C PHE A 99 -15.02 -35.66 10.98
N LYS A 100 -15.80 -36.03 9.94
CA LYS A 100 -16.86 -37.06 10.00
C LYS A 100 -17.82 -36.87 11.19
N LEU A 101 -18.01 -35.64 11.63
CA LEU A 101 -18.85 -35.30 12.78
C LEU A 101 -20.30 -35.21 12.34
N ASP A 102 -21.21 -35.82 13.11
CA ASP A 102 -22.64 -35.60 12.91
C ASP A 102 -23.02 -34.22 13.45
N MET A 103 -23.21 -33.26 12.55
CA MET A 103 -23.51 -31.86 12.87
C MET A 103 -24.80 -31.68 13.68
N ARG A 104 -25.67 -32.70 13.76
CA ARG A 104 -26.90 -32.67 14.56
C ARG A 104 -26.62 -32.50 16.06
N GLU A 105 -25.48 -32.99 16.55
CA GLU A 105 -25.10 -32.90 17.96
C GLU A 105 -24.64 -31.50 18.39
N TYR A 106 -24.29 -30.63 17.44
CA TYR A 106 -23.61 -29.36 17.70
C TYR A 106 -24.44 -28.11 17.32
N GLY A 107 -25.76 -28.26 17.15
CA GLY A 107 -26.66 -27.16 16.75
C GLY A 107 -26.97 -27.09 15.26
N GLY A 108 -26.51 -28.08 14.48
CA GLY A 108 -26.78 -28.18 13.05
C GLY A 108 -25.85 -27.34 12.18
N ARG A 109 -25.86 -27.66 10.88
CA ARG A 109 -25.00 -27.06 9.84
C ARG A 109 -25.04 -25.52 9.81
N MET A 110 -26.20 -24.95 10.11
CA MET A 110 -26.43 -23.51 10.02
C MET A 110 -25.82 -22.74 11.20
N GLU A 111 -25.86 -23.29 12.40
CA GLU A 111 -25.34 -22.62 13.60
C GLU A 111 -23.80 -22.57 13.56
N ALA A 112 -23.17 -23.68 13.17
CA ALA A 112 -21.72 -23.75 12.95
C ALA A 112 -21.23 -22.76 11.88
N THR A 113 -22.02 -22.58 10.81
CA THR A 113 -21.66 -21.68 9.72
C THR A 113 -21.76 -20.20 10.10
N LYS A 114 -22.74 -19.83 10.94
CA LYS A 114 -22.97 -18.45 11.38
C LYS A 114 -21.91 -17.94 12.35
N ALA A 115 -21.45 -18.80 13.27
CA ALA A 115 -20.59 -18.40 14.39
C ALA A 115 -19.25 -17.75 13.97
N HIS A 116 -18.80 -17.93 12.73
CA HIS A 116 -17.49 -17.44 12.27
C HIS A 116 -17.54 -16.78 10.88
N PHE A 117 -18.73 -16.42 10.41
CA PHE A 117 -18.91 -15.82 9.08
C PHE A 117 -18.22 -14.45 8.95
N GLY A 118 -18.40 -13.58 9.93
CA GLY A 118 -17.82 -12.23 9.91
C GLY A 118 -16.29 -12.23 9.87
N THR A 119 -15.66 -13.07 10.69
CA THR A 119 -14.19 -13.13 10.75
C THR A 119 -13.58 -13.70 9.47
N GLY A 120 -14.16 -14.77 8.91
CA GLY A 120 -13.71 -15.32 7.62
C GLY A 120 -13.82 -14.30 6.48
N ALA A 121 -14.93 -13.58 6.42
CA ALA A 121 -15.13 -12.52 5.42
C ALA A 121 -14.09 -11.39 5.57
N ALA A 122 -13.81 -10.94 6.80
CA ALA A 122 -12.82 -9.90 7.05
C ALA A 122 -11.40 -10.32 6.60
N VAL A 123 -10.98 -11.55 6.92
CA VAL A 123 -9.68 -12.09 6.48
C VAL A 123 -9.60 -12.19 4.96
N PHE A 124 -10.69 -12.62 4.31
CA PHE A 124 -10.77 -12.65 2.85
C PHE A 124 -10.56 -11.26 2.26
N PHE A 125 -11.33 -10.25 2.70
CA PHE A 125 -11.22 -8.88 2.15
C PHE A 125 -9.84 -8.27 2.39
N LEU A 126 -9.29 -8.45 3.59
CA LEU A 126 -7.95 -7.95 3.93
C LEU A 126 -6.90 -8.57 3.01
N THR A 127 -6.92 -9.89 2.86
CA THR A 127 -5.94 -10.60 2.02
C THR A 127 -6.12 -10.23 0.55
N TRP A 128 -7.36 -10.15 0.08
CA TRP A 128 -7.70 -9.78 -1.29
C TRP A 128 -7.18 -8.39 -1.63
N ILE A 129 -7.48 -7.37 -0.80
CA ILE A 129 -7.01 -5.99 -1.00
C ILE A 129 -5.49 -5.93 -0.98
N VAL A 130 -4.85 -6.53 0.03
CA VAL A 130 -3.39 -6.50 0.16
C VAL A 130 -2.71 -7.13 -1.05
N VAL A 131 -3.12 -8.34 -1.45
CA VAL A 131 -2.51 -9.03 -2.60
C VAL A 131 -2.83 -8.29 -3.90
N TYR A 132 -4.05 -7.82 -4.08
CA TYR A 132 -4.42 -7.03 -5.24
C TYR A 132 -3.57 -5.75 -5.35
N SER A 133 -3.39 -5.03 -4.25
CA SER A 133 -2.50 -3.86 -4.20
C SER A 133 -1.06 -4.24 -4.51
N LEU A 134 -0.55 -5.36 -4.01
CA LEU A 134 0.84 -5.76 -4.28
C LEU A 134 1.09 -6.20 -5.73
N VAL A 135 0.11 -6.86 -6.36
CA VAL A 135 0.26 -7.45 -7.70
C VAL A 135 -0.14 -6.45 -8.79
N HIS A 136 -1.20 -5.67 -8.57
CA HIS A 136 -1.82 -4.82 -9.59
C HIS A 136 -1.62 -3.33 -9.37
N ALA A 137 -1.22 -2.87 -8.17
CA ALA A 137 -0.71 -1.51 -8.06
C ALA A 137 0.66 -1.51 -8.74
N GLY A 138 0.66 -1.16 -10.03
CA GLY A 138 1.88 -1.09 -10.83
C GLY A 138 2.95 -0.22 -10.17
N PRO A 139 4.20 -0.26 -10.67
CA PRO A 139 5.37 0.40 -10.07
C PRO A 139 5.26 1.92 -9.81
N HIS A 140 4.16 2.56 -10.21
CA HIS A 140 4.02 4.02 -10.32
C HIS A 140 3.12 4.70 -9.29
N ARG A 141 2.49 4.01 -8.33
CA ARG A 141 1.68 4.68 -7.29
C ARG A 141 2.25 4.69 -5.87
N HIS A 142 3.28 3.89 -5.56
CA HIS A 142 3.84 3.83 -4.19
C HIS A 142 5.37 3.88 -4.09
N THR A 143 6.09 4.25 -5.16
CA THR A 143 7.58 4.33 -5.12
C THR A 143 8.12 5.62 -4.51
N TRP A 144 7.30 6.62 -4.20
CA TRP A 144 7.78 7.89 -3.70
C TRP A 144 8.27 7.94 -2.24
N PRO A 145 7.80 7.11 -1.28
CA PRO A 145 8.36 7.13 0.08
C PRO A 145 9.78 6.56 0.16
N ARG A 146 10.27 5.85 -0.86
CA ARG A 146 11.61 5.20 -0.83
C ARG A 146 12.72 5.98 -1.55
N LEU A 147 12.38 7.00 -2.36
CA LEU A 147 13.37 7.85 -3.03
C LEU A 147 13.85 9.02 -2.17
N TRP A 148 13.23 9.26 -1.02
CA TRP A 148 13.53 10.39 -0.14
C TRP A 148 14.04 9.91 1.22
N PRO A 149 15.35 9.99 1.50
CA PRO A 149 15.86 9.78 2.85
C PRO A 149 15.28 10.85 3.80
N GLU A 150 14.93 10.48 5.03
CA GLU A 150 14.30 11.35 6.04
C GLU A 150 15.07 12.66 6.32
N SER A 151 16.39 12.67 6.07
CA SER A 151 17.24 13.86 6.16
C SER A 151 17.02 14.90 5.03
N ALA A 152 16.31 14.53 3.95
CA ALA A 152 16.10 15.36 2.76
C ALA A 152 14.78 16.16 2.77
N MET A 153 13.84 15.83 3.67
CA MET A 153 12.58 16.60 3.83
C MET A 153 12.81 18.02 4.37
N ALA A 154 14.01 18.34 4.84
CA ALA A 154 14.35 19.66 5.38
C ALA A 154 14.36 20.80 4.34
N SER A 155 14.30 20.49 3.03
CA SER A 155 14.38 21.53 1.98
C SER A 155 13.26 21.51 0.93
N LEU A 156 12.51 20.41 0.84
CA LEU A 156 11.31 20.27 0.00
C LEU A 156 10.29 19.51 0.85
N VAL A 157 9.34 20.23 1.45
CA VAL A 157 8.28 19.63 2.26
C VAL A 157 7.17 19.19 1.30
N ALA A 158 6.94 17.88 1.19
CA ALA A 158 5.76 17.35 0.53
C ALA A 158 4.54 17.63 1.43
N LEU A 159 3.62 18.46 0.97
CA LEU A 159 2.48 18.92 1.75
C LEU A 159 1.18 18.40 1.16
N GLU A 160 0.32 17.89 2.03
CA GLU A 160 -1.01 17.37 1.68
C GLU A 160 -2.05 18.50 1.60
N SER A 161 -1.77 19.67 2.20
CA SER A 161 -2.66 20.83 2.20
C SER A 161 -2.63 21.60 0.87
N THR A 162 -3.79 21.80 0.26
CA THR A 162 -3.95 22.58 -0.98
C THR A 162 -3.90 24.09 -0.80
N ASP A 163 -3.91 24.58 0.44
CA ASP A 163 -4.10 26.01 0.72
C ASP A 163 -2.76 26.76 0.69
N ALA A 164 -2.52 27.46 -0.42
CA ALA A 164 -1.30 28.24 -0.64
C ALA A 164 -1.10 29.34 0.41
N GLU A 165 -2.19 29.88 0.94
CA GLU A 165 -2.18 30.96 1.94
C GLU A 165 -1.66 30.44 3.30
N TYR A 166 -2.15 29.27 3.74
CA TYR A 166 -1.64 28.59 4.94
C TYR A 166 -0.15 28.27 4.83
N LEU A 167 0.30 27.83 3.65
CA LEU A 167 1.71 27.51 3.42
C LEU A 167 2.62 28.74 3.42
N ARG A 168 2.12 29.89 2.94
CA ARG A 168 2.86 31.15 2.98
C ARG A 168 2.99 31.68 4.41
N GLU A 169 1.96 31.51 5.24
CA GLU A 169 2.03 31.86 6.67
C GLU A 169 3.05 31.00 7.41
N LEU A 170 3.06 29.69 7.13
CA LEU A 170 3.97 28.74 7.79
C LEU A 170 5.42 28.87 7.31
N TYR A 171 5.64 29.24 6.04
CA TYR A 171 6.97 29.34 5.43
C TYR A 171 7.12 30.59 4.54
N PRO A 172 7.30 31.79 5.12
CA PRO A 172 7.29 33.05 4.38
C PRO A 172 8.42 33.20 3.36
N SER A 173 9.53 32.48 3.53
CA SER A 173 10.68 32.49 2.61
C SER A 173 10.57 31.46 1.46
N HIS A 174 9.50 30.65 1.44
CA HIS A 174 9.31 29.59 0.47
C HIS A 174 8.04 29.81 -0.35
N LEU A 175 8.09 29.39 -1.60
CA LEU A 175 7.01 29.49 -2.56
C LEU A 175 6.48 28.08 -2.86
N PRO A 176 5.15 27.86 -2.76
CA PRO A 176 4.56 26.58 -3.07
C PRO A 176 4.58 26.34 -4.59
N CYS A 177 5.17 25.21 -4.97
CA CYS A 177 5.29 24.75 -6.34
C CYS A 177 4.72 23.33 -6.43
N ARG A 178 3.83 23.07 -7.39
CA ARG A 178 3.30 21.74 -7.66
C ARG A 178 3.96 21.16 -8.91
N LEU A 179 4.60 20.01 -8.76
CA LEU A 179 5.34 19.32 -9.82
C LEU A 179 4.52 18.17 -10.39
N PHE A 180 4.27 18.18 -11.69
CA PHE A 180 3.62 17.10 -12.42
C PHE A 180 4.63 16.35 -13.26
N PHE A 181 4.40 15.07 -13.52
CA PHE A 181 5.20 14.32 -14.49
C PHE A 181 4.55 14.39 -15.86
N GLU A 182 5.37 14.48 -16.89
CA GLU A 182 4.91 14.38 -18.27
C GLU A 182 4.83 12.91 -18.70
N GLU A 183 3.68 12.52 -19.23
CA GLU A 183 3.49 11.26 -19.94
C GLU A 183 2.75 11.55 -21.25
N ASN A 184 3.37 11.22 -22.39
CA ASN A 184 2.81 11.46 -23.73
C ASN A 184 2.35 12.92 -23.98
N GLY A 185 3.14 13.91 -23.55
CA GLY A 185 2.82 15.33 -23.76
C GLY A 185 1.73 15.89 -22.84
N LYS A 186 1.30 15.14 -21.82
CA LYS A 186 0.30 15.57 -20.84
C LYS A 186 0.83 15.44 -19.42
N ALA A 187 0.43 16.36 -18.55
CA ALA A 187 0.65 16.25 -17.12
C ALA A 187 -0.19 15.08 -16.56
N VAL A 188 0.47 14.13 -15.89
CA VAL A 188 -0.17 12.96 -15.28
C VAL A 188 0.05 12.95 -13.78
N GLY A 189 -1.01 12.58 -13.05
CA GLY A 189 -1.01 12.39 -11.60
C GLY A 189 -1.53 13.59 -10.82
N THR A 190 -1.52 13.45 -9.49
CA THR A 190 -2.04 14.46 -8.55
C THR A 190 -1.10 15.64 -8.31
N GLY A 191 0.09 15.62 -8.91
CA GLY A 191 1.13 16.62 -8.71
C GLY A 191 1.73 16.58 -7.29
N ILE A 192 3.04 16.81 -7.16
CA ILE A 192 3.72 16.86 -5.86
C ILE A 192 3.84 18.32 -5.45
N LEU A 193 3.18 18.69 -4.36
CA LEU A 193 3.36 20.01 -3.77
C LEU A 193 4.69 20.06 -3.03
N CYS A 194 5.51 21.05 -3.34
CA CYS A 194 6.82 21.25 -2.75
C CYS A 194 7.05 22.74 -2.47
N LEU A 195 7.89 23.03 -1.47
CA LEU A 195 8.25 24.39 -1.10
C LEU A 195 9.65 24.72 -1.61
N VAL A 196 9.76 25.77 -2.42
CA VAL A 196 11.01 26.19 -3.05
C VAL A 196 11.37 27.59 -2.58
N ARG A 197 12.64 27.85 -2.25
CA ARG A 197 13.07 29.20 -1.88
C ARG A 197 12.98 30.14 -3.08
N GLY A 198 12.34 31.29 -2.90
CA GLY A 198 12.10 32.23 -4.01
C GLY A 198 13.37 32.81 -4.66
N HIS A 199 14.48 32.88 -3.91
CA HIS A 199 15.77 33.36 -4.41
C HIS A 199 16.58 32.31 -5.18
N TYR A 200 16.09 31.07 -5.32
CA TYR A 200 16.76 30.09 -6.17
C TYR A 200 16.49 30.38 -7.65
N THR A 201 17.50 30.12 -8.49
CA THR A 201 17.29 30.08 -9.93
C THR A 201 16.61 28.77 -10.33
N ILE A 202 15.89 28.79 -11.45
CA ILE A 202 15.27 27.60 -12.02
C ILE A 202 16.35 26.55 -12.37
N ALA A 203 17.56 26.97 -12.79
CA ALA A 203 18.69 26.07 -12.99
C ALA A 203 19.08 25.33 -11.71
N LEU A 204 19.20 26.03 -10.58
CA LEU A 204 19.57 25.42 -9.30
C LEU A 204 18.45 24.48 -8.81
N PHE A 205 17.19 24.87 -9.02
CA PHE A 205 16.04 24.03 -8.71
C PHE A 205 16.02 22.76 -9.57
N ALA A 206 16.18 22.89 -10.90
CA ALA A 206 16.27 21.79 -11.84
C ALA A 206 17.46 20.87 -11.53
N GLN A 207 18.63 21.42 -11.19
CA GLN A 207 19.81 20.65 -10.80
C GLN A 207 19.55 19.85 -9.52
N LYS A 208 18.88 20.45 -8.52
CA LYS A 208 18.47 19.74 -7.30
C LYS A 208 17.48 18.62 -7.60
N LEU A 209 16.58 18.78 -8.56
CA LEU A 209 15.67 17.73 -9.02
C LEU A 209 16.42 16.63 -9.81
N GLN A 210 17.33 17.01 -10.71
CA GLN A 210 18.13 16.11 -11.54
C GLN A 210 19.03 15.20 -10.68
N ASN A 211 19.71 15.77 -9.68
CA ASN A 211 20.51 15.03 -8.71
C ASN A 211 19.71 13.97 -7.94
N ARG A 212 18.37 14.05 -7.96
CA ARG A 212 17.46 13.10 -7.30
C ARG A 212 16.83 12.10 -8.28
N MET A 213 16.65 12.46 -9.54
CA MET A 213 15.97 11.62 -10.56
C MET A 213 16.93 10.80 -11.45
N SER A 214 18.24 10.97 -11.32
CA SER A 214 19.27 10.23 -12.08
C SER A 214 19.15 10.35 -13.62
N LYS A 215 18.35 11.30 -14.11
CA LYS A 215 18.10 11.59 -15.52
C LYS A 215 18.03 13.09 -15.73
N PRO A 216 18.40 13.61 -16.93
CA PRO A 216 18.19 15.01 -17.26
C PRO A 216 16.70 15.35 -17.25
N VAL A 217 16.39 16.53 -16.74
CA VAL A 217 15.03 17.00 -16.48
C VAL A 217 14.88 18.38 -17.08
N PHE A 218 13.75 18.61 -17.75
CA PHE A 218 13.32 19.96 -18.12
C PHE A 218 12.06 20.34 -17.35
N LEU A 219 11.92 21.64 -17.11
CA LEU A 219 10.79 22.22 -16.41
C LEU A 219 9.98 23.07 -17.38
N MET A 220 8.69 22.77 -17.47
CA MET A 220 7.72 23.49 -18.29
C MET A 220 6.61 24.03 -17.40
N SER A 221 6.11 25.23 -17.65
CA SER A 221 4.91 25.71 -16.94
C SER A 221 3.69 24.88 -17.38
N VAL A 222 2.87 24.42 -16.43
CA VAL A 222 1.60 23.73 -16.75
C VAL A 222 0.67 24.66 -17.54
N HIS A 223 0.70 25.96 -17.23
CA HIS A 223 -0.24 26.93 -17.76
C HIS A 223 0.13 27.42 -19.15
N SER A 224 1.36 27.88 -19.32
CA SER A 224 1.82 28.44 -20.59
C SER A 224 2.38 27.38 -21.55
N ARG A 225 2.63 26.15 -21.07
CA ARG A 225 3.32 25.08 -21.83
C ARG A 225 4.64 25.54 -22.46
N HIS A 226 5.24 26.58 -21.90
CA HIS A 226 6.54 27.08 -22.30
C HIS A 226 7.62 26.56 -21.37
N LEU A 227 8.79 26.30 -21.95
CA LEU A 227 10.00 25.97 -21.19
C LEU A 227 10.35 27.15 -20.29
N VAL A 228 10.54 26.87 -19.01
CA VAL A 228 10.89 27.91 -18.04
C VAL A 228 12.37 28.25 -18.21
N PRO A 229 12.74 29.54 -18.40
CA PRO A 229 14.13 29.94 -18.54
C PRO A 229 14.94 29.56 -17.30
N LEU A 230 16.07 28.86 -17.49
CA LEU A 230 16.89 28.35 -16.39
C LEU A 230 17.56 29.47 -15.56
N ASN A 231 17.81 30.62 -16.17
CA ASN A 231 18.46 31.78 -15.54
C ASN A 231 17.52 32.62 -14.67
N GLU A 232 16.21 32.39 -14.73
CA GLU A 232 15.25 33.16 -13.94
C GLU A 232 15.15 32.66 -12.50
N LEU A 233 14.73 33.57 -11.61
CA LEU A 233 14.44 33.26 -10.22
C LEU A 233 13.08 32.58 -10.10
N VAL A 234 12.98 31.61 -9.20
CA VAL A 234 11.72 30.91 -8.89
C VAL A 234 10.64 31.91 -8.47
N ALA A 235 10.99 32.96 -7.72
CA ALA A 235 10.05 34.03 -7.38
C ALA A 235 9.48 34.75 -8.60
N SER A 236 10.33 35.10 -9.58
CA SER A 236 9.87 35.78 -10.80
C SER A 236 8.96 34.88 -11.65
N VAL A 237 9.26 33.59 -11.72
CA VAL A 237 8.40 32.62 -12.41
C VAL A 237 7.09 32.42 -11.66
N HIS A 238 7.15 32.31 -10.33
CA HIS A 238 5.97 32.17 -9.46
C HIS A 238 5.02 33.36 -9.63
N ASP A 239 5.51 34.59 -9.58
CA ASP A 239 4.69 35.80 -9.71
C ASP A 239 3.97 35.88 -11.07
N ARG A 240 4.53 35.30 -12.14
CA ARG A 240 3.94 35.31 -13.48
C ARG A 240 2.99 34.14 -13.75
N GLU A 241 3.32 32.95 -13.25
CA GLU A 241 2.69 31.69 -13.68
C GLU A 241 1.89 30.98 -12.58
N ALA A 242 1.96 31.44 -11.33
CA ALA A 242 1.22 30.83 -10.24
C ALA A 242 -0.29 31.10 -10.36
N LYS A 243 -1.10 30.04 -10.24
CA LYS A 243 -2.56 30.14 -10.11
C LYS A 243 -2.98 29.71 -8.71
N GLY A 244 -3.85 30.48 -8.09
CA GLY A 244 -4.24 30.26 -6.70
C GLY A 244 -3.05 30.31 -5.73
N GLY A 245 -1.99 31.04 -6.08
CA GLY A 245 -0.76 31.13 -5.29
C GLY A 245 0.18 29.94 -5.38
N ILE A 246 -0.10 28.93 -6.21
CA ILE A 246 0.76 27.75 -6.43
C ILE A 246 1.33 27.78 -7.84
N LEU A 247 2.66 27.65 -7.94
CA LEU A 247 3.34 27.53 -9.24
C LEU A 247 3.27 26.08 -9.72
N GLU A 248 2.60 25.83 -10.83
CA GLU A 248 2.45 24.48 -11.37
C GLU A 248 3.45 24.23 -12.51
N LEU A 249 4.34 23.25 -12.33
CA LEU A 249 5.42 22.89 -13.25
C LEU A 249 5.30 21.43 -13.70
N ILE A 250 5.57 21.16 -14.96
CA ILE A 250 5.70 19.83 -15.54
C ILE A 250 7.18 19.48 -15.64
N ILE A 251 7.51 18.30 -15.13
CA ILE A 251 8.80 17.64 -15.20
C ILE A 251 8.73 16.68 -16.38
N GLY A 252 9.44 17.03 -17.46
CA GLY A 252 9.65 16.15 -18.59
C GLY A 252 11.06 15.54 -18.59
N THR A 253 11.21 14.42 -19.28
CA THR A 253 12.50 13.78 -19.54
C THR A 253 12.74 13.76 -21.05
N GLU A 254 13.99 13.75 -21.50
CA GLU A 254 14.38 13.90 -22.92
C GLU A 254 13.57 13.09 -23.96
N ARG A 255 12.96 11.96 -23.55
CA ARG A 255 12.05 11.16 -24.38
C ARG A 255 10.71 11.81 -24.73
N SER A 256 10.28 12.86 -24.04
CA SER A 256 9.00 13.54 -24.31
C SER A 256 9.12 14.74 -25.26
N LEU A 257 10.34 15.08 -25.70
CA LEU A 257 10.59 16.11 -26.71
C LEU A 257 10.63 15.57 -28.16
N ILE A 258 10.56 14.24 -28.33
CA ILE A 258 10.55 13.53 -29.63
C ILE A 258 9.16 12.94 -29.84
#